data_AF-A0A9P8D2C5-F1
#
_entry.id   AF-A0A9P8D2C5-F1
#
_cell.length_a   1.000
_cell.length_b   1.000
_cell.length_c   1.000
_cell.angle_alpha   90.00
_cell.angle_beta   90.00
_cell.angle_gamma   90.00
#
_symmetry.space_group_name_H-M   'P 1'
#
loop_
_entity.id
_entity.type
_entity.pdbx_description
1 polymer ?
#
loop_
_entity_poly.entity_id
_entity_poly.type
_entity_poly.pdbx_seq_one_letter_code
_entity_poly.pdbx_strand_id
1 'polypeptide(L)'
;MSGKLSREEYRKRLDLEAARKAGTAPAARDEEGREINPHIPQYISEAPWYINDGHASLKHQRAPTTDEDRFTDEWYQRGQRAGPAATKYRKGACENCGAMTHKTKDCVERPRKKGAKWTGKNIKEDEVVQKVEMSFDAKRDRWNGYDTAEHKKIYEEYEKIEDARRKLKESELDKQDAKAAVMASKMESNANEFGDSDDDDDDEEKYADKFDMPGQKVNAKTRTTIRNLRIREDRAKYLYNLDPNSAHYDPKTRSMRENPLKDQDPKDLLYAGDNFSRYSGNITDMANLQLFAWQAAEKGSDVHLQANPTQAEMLHKKFKEKKAQQQDTNKDSILAKYGGEEHLDAPARELLLAQTENYVEYSRSGRVLKGQEPAKAKSKYQEDVYINNHTSVWGSFWADGNWGYKCCRSFIKGSYCTGTAGIEAQEASANLLSSKE
;
A
#
# COMPACT_ATOMS: atom_id res chain seq x y z
N MET A 1 28.38 -15.94 49.15
CA MET A 1 27.74 -16.32 50.44
C MET A 1 26.37 -15.66 50.48
N SER A 2 25.30 -16.44 50.30
CA SER A 2 23.92 -15.91 50.38
C SER A 2 23.54 -15.76 51.85
N GLY A 3 23.55 -14.52 52.35
CA GLY A 3 22.98 -14.21 53.66
C GLY A 3 21.47 -14.46 53.61
N LYS A 4 20.92 -15.14 54.62
CA LYS A 4 19.47 -15.34 54.74
C LYS A 4 18.81 -13.96 54.77
N LEU A 5 17.99 -13.64 53.76
CA LEU A 5 17.24 -12.36 53.73
C LEU A 5 16.40 -12.23 54.99
N SER A 6 16.31 -11.01 55.53
CA SER A 6 15.41 -10.73 56.64
C SER A 6 13.95 -10.92 56.20
N ARG A 7 13.04 -11.22 57.14
CA ARG A 7 11.61 -11.43 56.85
C ARG A 7 10.98 -10.21 56.15
N GLU A 8 11.44 -9.01 56.49
CA GLU A 8 10.99 -7.76 55.89
C GLU A 8 11.49 -7.60 54.45
N GLU A 9 12.75 -7.91 54.18
CA GLU A 9 13.30 -7.89 52.81
C GLU A 9 12.66 -8.95 51.91
N TYR A 10 12.35 -10.14 52.45
CA TYR A 10 11.64 -11.18 51.72
C TYR A 10 10.21 -10.74 51.33
N ARG A 11 9.48 -10.10 52.27
CA ARG A 11 8.17 -9.50 51.98
C ARG A 11 8.28 -8.39 50.94
N LYS A 12 9.23 -7.46 51.09
CA LYS A 12 9.48 -6.41 50.09
C LYS A 12 9.77 -6.98 48.71
N ARG A 13 10.55 -8.08 48.63
CA ARG A 13 10.86 -8.74 47.35
C ARG A 13 9.62 -9.37 46.71
N LEU A 14 8.76 -10.02 47.49
CA LEU A 14 7.48 -10.58 47.02
C LEU A 14 6.51 -9.49 46.59
N ASP A 15 6.36 -8.42 47.37
CA ASP A 15 5.47 -7.30 47.05
C ASP A 15 5.93 -6.59 45.78
N LEU A 16 7.25 -6.43 45.61
CA LEU A 16 7.84 -5.87 44.40
C LEU A 16 7.61 -6.78 43.20
N GLU A 17 7.75 -8.10 43.34
CA GLU A 17 7.44 -9.05 42.27
C GLU A 17 5.94 -9.05 41.92
N ALA A 18 5.06 -8.96 42.91
CA ALA A 18 3.62 -8.84 42.69
C ALA A 18 3.28 -7.53 41.96
N ALA A 19 3.89 -6.41 42.35
CA ALA A 19 3.76 -5.13 41.67
C ALA A 19 4.29 -5.18 40.22
N ARG A 20 5.41 -5.88 39.99
CA ARG A 20 5.94 -6.12 38.64
C ARG A 20 5.01 -6.97 37.79
N LYS A 21 4.43 -8.03 38.34
CA LYS A 21 3.42 -8.87 37.66
C LYS A 21 2.13 -8.10 37.39
N ALA A 22 1.79 -7.13 38.24
CA ALA A 22 0.66 -6.23 38.03
C ALA A 22 0.98 -5.08 37.04
N GLY A 23 2.23 -4.95 36.59
CA GLY A 23 2.66 -3.88 35.69
C GLY A 23 2.78 -2.49 36.33
N THR A 24 2.71 -2.39 37.66
CA THR A 24 2.82 -1.12 38.40
C THR A 24 4.28 -0.77 38.75
N ALA A 25 5.17 -1.75 38.75
CA ALA A 25 6.61 -1.57 38.95
C ALA A 25 7.41 -2.02 37.71
N PRO A 26 8.55 -1.37 37.41
CA PRO A 26 9.38 -1.73 36.27
C PRO A 26 9.99 -3.12 36.42
N ALA A 27 10.14 -3.82 35.30
CA ALA A 27 10.78 -5.14 35.22
C ALA A 27 12.23 -5.08 35.73
N ALA A 28 12.73 -6.22 36.23
CA ALA A 28 14.16 -6.33 36.54
C ALA A 28 14.96 -6.25 35.24
N ARG A 29 16.11 -5.57 35.24
CA ARG A 29 17.01 -5.48 34.09
C ARG A 29 18.22 -6.38 34.31
N ASP A 30 18.65 -7.07 33.27
CA ASP A 30 19.90 -7.82 33.27
C ASP A 30 21.11 -6.89 33.09
N GLU A 31 22.32 -7.45 33.15
CA GLU A 31 23.59 -6.73 32.96
C GLU A 31 23.73 -6.11 31.55
N GLU A 32 23.02 -6.66 30.56
CA GLU A 32 22.99 -6.17 29.18
C GLU A 32 21.86 -5.15 28.95
N GLY A 33 21.13 -4.76 30.02
CA GLY A 33 20.04 -3.80 29.99
C GLY A 33 18.71 -4.35 29.44
N ARG A 34 18.60 -5.66 29.17
CA ARG A 34 17.38 -6.32 28.75
C ARG A 34 16.45 -6.55 29.93
N GLU A 35 15.16 -6.38 29.68
CA GLU A 35 14.13 -6.54 30.70
C GLU A 35 13.78 -8.03 30.88
N ILE A 36 13.85 -8.50 32.13
CA ILE A 36 13.44 -9.83 32.54
C ILE A 36 11.94 -9.80 32.79
N ASN A 37 11.19 -10.54 31.98
CA ASN A 37 9.74 -10.63 32.10
C ASN A 37 9.34 -11.12 33.52
N PRO A 38 8.58 -10.33 34.31
CA PRO A 38 8.16 -10.69 35.67
C PRO A 38 7.27 -11.93 35.78
N HIS A 39 6.69 -12.38 34.67
CA HIS A 39 5.87 -13.59 34.62
C HIS A 39 6.71 -14.87 34.45
N ILE A 40 8.02 -14.76 34.26
CA ILE A 40 8.93 -15.92 34.30
C ILE A 40 8.97 -16.44 35.74
N PRO A 41 8.62 -17.72 36.00
CA PRO A 41 8.69 -18.29 37.34
C PRO A 41 10.08 -18.15 37.97
N GLN A 42 10.13 -17.93 39.30
CA GLN A 42 11.38 -17.73 40.05
C GLN A 42 12.43 -18.83 39.79
N TYR A 43 12.01 -20.09 39.67
CA TYR A 43 12.95 -21.21 39.45
C TYR A 43 13.64 -21.19 38.07
N ILE A 44 13.11 -20.43 37.10
CA ILE A 44 13.74 -20.24 35.79
C ILE A 44 14.64 -18.99 35.82
N SER A 45 14.18 -17.91 36.46
CA SER A 45 14.87 -16.62 36.47
C SER A 45 16.00 -16.53 37.49
N GLU A 46 15.91 -17.21 38.65
CA GLU A 46 17.00 -17.28 39.61
C GLU A 46 18.09 -18.23 39.09
N ALA A 47 19.30 -17.69 38.86
CA ALA A 47 20.44 -18.48 38.46
C ALA A 47 20.86 -19.43 39.60
N PRO A 48 21.10 -20.73 39.31
CA PRO A 48 21.64 -21.66 40.30
C PRO A 48 23.01 -21.22 40.81
N TRP A 49 23.33 -21.58 42.05
CA TRP A 49 24.56 -21.12 42.74
C TRP A 49 25.87 -21.36 41.98
N TYR A 50 25.93 -22.36 41.08
CA TYR A 50 27.12 -22.70 40.29
C TYR A 50 27.29 -21.85 39.01
N ILE A 51 26.31 -21.00 38.67
CA ILE A 51 26.36 -20.01 37.57
C ILE A 51 26.09 -18.58 38.10
N ASN A 52 25.61 -18.44 39.34
CA ASN A 52 25.08 -17.19 39.86
C ASN A 52 26.20 -16.17 40.17
N ASP A 53 26.26 -15.10 39.37
CA ASP A 53 27.16 -13.94 39.56
C ASP A 53 26.59 -12.90 40.56
N GLY A 54 25.45 -13.19 41.20
CA GLY A 54 24.78 -12.30 42.16
C GLY A 54 23.83 -11.28 41.52
N HIS A 55 23.79 -11.21 40.19
CA HIS A 55 22.91 -10.36 39.41
C HIS A 55 21.73 -11.15 38.81
N ALA A 56 20.57 -10.49 38.65
CA ALA A 56 19.43 -11.11 37.97
C ALA A 56 19.74 -11.22 36.47
N SER A 57 19.88 -12.45 35.96
CA SER A 57 20.16 -12.70 34.54
C SER A 57 19.46 -13.97 34.06
N LEU A 58 19.24 -14.07 32.75
CA LEU A 58 18.70 -15.26 32.10
C LEU A 58 19.77 -15.96 31.23
N LYS A 59 21.05 -15.67 31.48
CA LYS A 59 22.18 -16.20 30.70
C LYS A 59 22.30 -17.73 30.85
N HIS A 60 22.00 -18.27 32.03
CA HIS A 60 22.03 -19.71 32.30
C HIS A 60 20.96 -20.52 31.55
N GLN A 61 19.93 -19.87 31.01
CA GLN A 61 18.89 -20.52 30.20
C GLN A 61 19.19 -20.46 28.70
N ARG A 62 20.24 -19.73 28.28
CA ARG A 62 20.67 -19.72 26.88
C ARG A 62 21.35 -21.05 26.54
N ALA A 63 21.27 -21.43 25.27
CA ALA A 63 21.94 -22.64 24.79
C ALA A 63 23.45 -22.59 25.15
N PRO A 64 24.00 -23.66 25.74
CA PRO A 64 25.44 -23.73 25.99
C PRO A 64 26.18 -23.76 24.65
N THR A 65 27.33 -23.09 24.58
CA THR A 65 28.14 -22.95 23.36
C THR A 65 28.76 -24.26 22.84
N THR A 66 28.45 -25.42 23.42
CA THR A 66 29.17 -26.69 23.15
C THR A 66 28.58 -27.55 22.03
N ASP A 67 27.39 -27.22 21.54
CA ASP A 67 26.62 -28.14 20.69
C ASP A 67 26.44 -27.68 19.23
N GLU A 68 26.61 -26.39 18.93
CA GLU A 68 26.35 -25.86 17.57
C GLU A 68 27.54 -26.04 16.61
N ASP A 69 28.77 -26.11 17.11
CA ASP A 69 29.98 -26.20 16.26
C ASP A 69 30.40 -27.64 15.87
N ARG A 70 29.61 -28.66 16.23
CA ARG A 70 30.00 -30.07 16.00
C ARG A 70 29.68 -30.60 14.62
N PHE A 71 28.72 -29.98 13.92
CA PHE A 71 28.23 -30.49 12.65
C PHE A 71 28.79 -29.67 11.49
N THR A 72 29.46 -30.35 10.57
CA THR A 72 29.98 -29.75 9.35
C THR A 72 29.03 -30.03 8.19
N ASP A 73 28.78 -29.02 7.36
CA ASP A 73 28.04 -29.17 6.10
C ASP A 73 28.90 -29.79 4.98
N GLU A 74 30.15 -30.15 5.28
CA GLU A 74 31.04 -30.79 4.32
C GLU A 74 30.64 -32.24 4.05
N TRP A 75 30.58 -32.61 2.77
CA TRP A 75 30.38 -34.00 2.37
C TRP A 75 31.70 -34.72 2.11
N TYR A 76 31.68 -36.05 2.19
CA TYR A 76 32.83 -36.90 1.86
C TYR A 76 33.39 -36.58 0.47
N GLN A 77 34.70 -36.36 0.38
CA GLN A 77 35.42 -36.16 -0.88
C GLN A 77 35.46 -37.45 -1.72
N ARG A 78 34.42 -37.68 -2.52
CA ARG A 78 34.32 -38.86 -3.38
C ARG A 78 35.29 -38.77 -4.55
N GLY A 79 36.11 -39.80 -4.73
CA GLY A 79 37.02 -39.92 -5.88
C GLY A 79 38.30 -39.09 -5.77
N GLN A 80 38.47 -38.29 -4.73
CA GLN A 80 39.71 -37.53 -4.51
C GLN A 80 40.82 -38.45 -3.97
N ARG A 81 42.01 -38.30 -4.55
CA ARG A 81 43.20 -39.09 -4.21
C ARG A 81 44.18 -38.21 -3.45
N ALA A 82 44.83 -38.77 -2.43
CA ALA A 82 45.72 -38.03 -1.53
C ALA A 82 47.04 -37.60 -2.22
N GLY A 83 47.39 -38.21 -3.35
CA GLY A 83 48.58 -37.90 -4.12
C GLY A 83 48.82 -38.89 -5.26
N PRO A 84 49.92 -38.72 -6.03
CA PRO A 84 50.26 -39.60 -7.14
C PRO A 84 50.55 -41.03 -6.69
N ALA A 85 50.36 -41.99 -7.60
CA ALA A 85 50.55 -43.40 -7.30
C ALA A 85 51.99 -43.70 -6.87
N ALA A 86 52.16 -44.49 -5.82
CA ALA A 86 53.48 -44.93 -5.40
C ALA A 86 54.08 -45.88 -6.46
N THR A 87 55.36 -45.69 -6.77
CA THR A 87 56.07 -46.50 -7.77
C THR A 87 56.50 -47.87 -7.24
N LYS A 88 56.50 -48.06 -5.93
CA LYS A 88 56.87 -49.31 -5.26
C LYS A 88 55.84 -49.69 -4.21
N TYR A 89 55.67 -51.00 -4.02
CA TYR A 89 54.77 -51.54 -3.01
C TYR A 89 55.26 -51.16 -1.61
N ARG A 90 54.35 -50.59 -0.81
CA ARG A 90 54.61 -50.19 0.58
C ARG A 90 54.18 -51.30 1.54
N LYS A 91 54.97 -51.55 2.58
CA LYS A 91 54.62 -52.55 3.61
C LYS A 91 53.35 -52.09 4.34
N GLY A 92 52.36 -52.97 4.43
CA GLY A 92 51.04 -52.65 4.99
C GLY A 92 49.99 -52.23 3.97
N ALA A 93 50.37 -52.07 2.70
CA ALA A 93 49.42 -51.80 1.62
C ALA A 93 48.57 -53.04 1.31
N CYS A 94 47.45 -52.83 0.63
CA CYS A 94 46.63 -53.89 0.07
C CYS A 94 47.45 -54.74 -0.90
N GLU A 95 47.48 -56.06 -0.65
CA GLU A 95 48.29 -57.00 -1.46
C GLU A 95 47.80 -57.11 -2.92
N ASN A 96 46.54 -56.74 -3.18
CA ASN A 96 45.93 -56.76 -4.51
C ASN A 96 46.26 -55.50 -5.34
N CYS A 97 45.91 -54.31 -4.83
CA CYS A 97 45.99 -53.05 -5.57
C CYS A 97 47.18 -52.15 -5.17
N GLY A 98 47.78 -52.34 -3.99
CA GLY A 98 48.92 -51.56 -3.50
C GLY A 98 48.59 -50.23 -2.82
N ALA A 99 47.32 -49.90 -2.60
CA ALA A 99 46.90 -48.73 -1.81
C ALA A 99 47.01 -48.99 -0.29
N MET A 100 47.29 -47.96 0.49
CA MET A 100 47.46 -48.05 1.96
C MET A 100 46.16 -47.86 2.75
N THR A 101 45.06 -47.44 2.10
CA THR A 101 43.83 -47.02 2.80
C THR A 101 42.93 -48.16 3.26
N HIS A 102 43.04 -49.34 2.64
CA HIS A 102 42.16 -50.47 2.89
C HIS A 102 42.92 -51.81 2.86
N LYS A 103 42.28 -52.87 3.39
CA LYS A 103 42.81 -54.24 3.38
C LYS A 103 42.42 -54.98 2.10
N THR A 104 43.04 -56.12 1.84
CA THR A 104 42.77 -56.94 0.64
C THR A 104 41.31 -57.37 0.47
N LYS A 105 40.60 -57.62 1.59
CA LYS A 105 39.20 -58.04 1.58
C LYS A 105 38.25 -56.93 1.16
N ASP A 106 38.58 -55.68 1.49
CA ASP A 106 37.76 -54.49 1.24
C ASP A 106 38.22 -53.77 -0.04
N CYS A 107 39.01 -54.44 -0.89
CA CYS A 107 39.58 -53.89 -2.10
C CYS A 107 38.51 -53.74 -3.19
N VAL A 108 38.26 -52.51 -3.62
CA VAL A 108 37.29 -52.18 -4.69
C VAL A 108 37.83 -52.59 -6.07
N GLU A 109 39.14 -52.70 -6.22
CA GLU A 109 39.77 -53.16 -7.46
C GLU A 109 39.63 -54.66 -7.66
N ARG A 110 39.42 -55.08 -8.91
CA ARG A 110 39.24 -56.49 -9.30
C ARG A 110 40.35 -57.38 -8.70
N PRO A 111 40.02 -58.50 -8.05
CA PRO A 111 41.01 -59.44 -7.52
C PRO A 111 41.96 -59.95 -8.61
N ARG A 112 43.27 -59.74 -8.43
CA ARG A 112 44.32 -60.17 -9.36
C ARG A 112 44.89 -61.52 -8.93
N LYS A 113 45.17 -62.42 -9.89
CA LYS A 113 45.82 -63.72 -9.63
C LYS A 113 47.22 -63.58 -9.02
N LYS A 114 47.96 -62.56 -9.46
CA LYS A 114 49.23 -62.12 -8.84
C LYS A 114 49.06 -60.65 -8.47
N GLY A 115 48.89 -60.38 -7.18
CA GLY A 115 48.63 -59.03 -6.66
C GLY A 115 49.81 -58.06 -6.81
N ALA A 116 49.56 -56.79 -6.51
CA ALA A 116 50.56 -55.72 -6.53
C ALA A 116 51.75 -55.99 -5.57
N LYS A 117 51.54 -56.77 -4.50
CA LYS A 117 52.61 -57.18 -3.56
C LYS A 117 53.75 -57.94 -4.23
N TRP A 118 53.42 -58.83 -5.17
CA TRP A 118 54.38 -59.72 -5.82
C TRP A 118 54.86 -59.20 -7.18
N THR A 119 54.03 -58.40 -7.85
CA THR A 119 54.32 -57.92 -9.21
C THR A 119 54.83 -56.50 -9.24
N GLY A 120 54.54 -55.67 -8.23
CA GLY A 120 54.90 -54.26 -8.19
C GLY A 120 54.30 -53.40 -9.32
N LYS A 121 53.40 -53.96 -10.13
CA LYS A 121 52.83 -53.32 -11.32
C LYS A 121 51.44 -52.77 -11.01
N ASN A 122 51.09 -51.62 -11.60
CA ASN A 122 49.78 -50.97 -11.50
C ASN A 122 49.34 -50.76 -10.05
N ILE A 123 50.16 -50.04 -9.27
CA ILE A 123 49.86 -49.61 -7.90
C ILE A 123 48.86 -48.45 -7.98
N LYS A 124 47.80 -48.52 -7.17
CA LYS A 124 46.76 -47.49 -7.11
C LYS A 124 47.10 -46.38 -6.14
N GLU A 125 46.51 -45.22 -6.38
CA GLU A 125 46.62 -44.03 -5.55
C GLU A 125 45.86 -44.19 -4.24
N ASP A 126 46.40 -43.61 -3.17
CA ASP A 126 45.75 -43.64 -1.85
C ASP A 126 44.54 -42.70 -1.82
N GLU A 127 43.49 -43.14 -1.14
CA GLU A 127 42.23 -42.39 -0.96
C GLU A 127 42.30 -41.46 0.25
N VAL A 128 41.54 -40.37 0.22
CA VAL A 128 41.40 -39.50 1.39
C VAL A 128 40.30 -40.08 2.29
N VAL A 129 40.67 -40.55 3.48
CA VAL A 129 39.70 -41.05 4.47
C VAL A 129 39.28 -39.90 5.39
N GLN A 130 38.00 -39.51 5.29
CA GLN A 130 37.41 -38.46 6.11
C GLN A 130 36.40 -39.05 7.09
N LYS A 131 36.28 -38.44 8.28
CA LYS A 131 35.18 -38.69 9.21
C LYS A 131 34.36 -37.42 9.31
N VAL A 132 33.13 -37.47 8.82
CA VAL A 132 32.21 -36.33 8.86
C VAL A 132 31.12 -36.62 9.89
N GLU A 133 31.02 -35.76 10.90
CA GLU A 133 29.93 -35.79 11.87
C GLU A 133 28.82 -34.86 11.41
N MET A 134 27.67 -35.46 11.07
CA MET A 134 26.51 -34.76 10.51
C MET A 134 25.28 -34.94 11.39
N SER A 135 24.34 -33.99 11.28
CA SER A 135 23.02 -34.06 11.92
C SER A 135 22.16 -35.19 11.33
N PHE A 136 21.00 -35.46 11.94
CA PHE A 136 20.08 -36.53 11.50
C PHE A 136 19.55 -36.28 10.07
N ASP A 137 19.19 -35.03 9.78
CA ASP A 137 18.68 -34.61 8.47
C ASP A 137 19.81 -34.56 7.45
N ALA A 138 20.95 -33.97 7.82
CA ALA A 138 22.13 -33.92 6.95
C ALA A 138 22.59 -35.33 6.54
N LYS A 139 22.58 -36.34 7.41
CA LYS A 139 22.91 -37.73 7.02
C LYS A 139 21.97 -38.32 5.96
N ARG A 140 20.72 -37.87 5.91
CA ARG A 140 19.66 -38.40 5.03
C ARG A 140 19.37 -37.51 3.84
N ASP A 141 20.03 -36.36 3.74
CA ASP A 141 19.84 -35.51 2.60
C ASP A 141 20.26 -36.25 1.32
N ARG A 142 19.31 -36.36 0.40
CA ARG A 142 19.49 -37.01 -0.89
C ARG A 142 20.48 -36.22 -1.76
N TRP A 143 20.59 -34.91 -1.52
CA TRP A 143 21.39 -33.99 -2.31
C TRP A 143 22.79 -33.74 -1.72
N ASN A 144 23.22 -34.59 -0.78
CA ASN A 144 24.57 -34.54 -0.25
C ASN A 144 25.65 -34.71 -1.33
N GLY A 145 26.56 -33.73 -1.42
CA GLY A 145 27.61 -33.71 -2.43
C GLY A 145 27.13 -33.35 -3.83
N TYR A 146 25.97 -32.70 -3.97
CA TYR A 146 25.47 -32.21 -5.25
C TYR A 146 26.39 -31.10 -5.80
N ASP A 147 26.90 -31.30 -7.02
CA ASP A 147 27.65 -30.27 -7.72
C ASP A 147 26.69 -29.30 -8.42
N THR A 148 26.72 -28.04 -7.99
CA THR A 148 25.94 -26.95 -8.58
C THR A 148 26.14 -26.79 -10.09
N ALA A 149 27.29 -27.19 -10.64
CA ALA A 149 27.53 -27.16 -12.08
C ALA A 149 26.65 -28.16 -12.85
N GLU A 150 26.22 -29.26 -12.24
CA GLU A 150 25.30 -30.21 -12.88
C GLU A 150 23.91 -29.62 -13.12
N HIS A 151 23.51 -28.62 -12.34
CA HIS A 151 22.25 -27.89 -12.57
C HIS A 151 22.23 -27.20 -13.94
N LYS A 152 23.40 -26.90 -14.54
CA LYS A 152 23.47 -26.36 -15.90
C LYS A 152 22.91 -27.30 -16.96
N LYS A 153 23.08 -28.62 -16.79
CA LYS A 153 22.52 -29.62 -17.70
C LYS A 153 21.00 -29.53 -17.77
N ILE A 154 20.35 -29.22 -16.64
CA ILE A 154 18.90 -29.00 -16.58
C ILE A 154 18.52 -27.77 -17.41
N TYR A 155 19.25 -26.65 -17.29
CA TYR A 155 19.00 -25.49 -18.14
C TYR A 155 19.15 -25.82 -19.64
N GLU A 156 20.19 -26.54 -20.03
CA GLU A 156 20.40 -26.97 -21.43
C GLU A 156 19.26 -27.88 -21.94
N GLU A 157 18.69 -28.72 -21.08
CA GLU A 157 17.51 -29.54 -21.42
C GLU A 157 16.27 -28.67 -21.63
N TYR A 158 16.01 -27.70 -20.73
CA TYR A 158 14.90 -26.76 -20.88
C TYR A 158 15.05 -25.86 -22.12
N GLU A 159 16.26 -25.42 -22.45
CA GLU A 159 16.53 -24.66 -23.68
C GLU A 159 16.15 -25.46 -24.93
N LYS A 160 16.54 -26.74 -25.00
CA LYS A 160 16.15 -27.64 -26.11
C LYS A 160 14.64 -27.84 -26.18
N ILE A 161 13.96 -27.93 -25.04
CA ILE A 161 12.51 -28.04 -24.97
C ILE A 161 11.84 -26.76 -25.50
N GLU A 162 12.31 -25.59 -25.10
CA GLU A 162 11.79 -24.29 -25.57
C GLU A 162 12.05 -24.08 -27.07
N ASP A 163 13.20 -24.48 -27.59
CA ASP A 163 13.49 -24.46 -29.04
C ASP A 163 12.57 -25.40 -29.82
N ALA A 164 12.30 -26.59 -29.29
CA ALA A 164 11.33 -27.51 -29.88
C ALA A 164 9.90 -26.93 -29.86
N ARG A 165 9.48 -26.31 -28.75
CA ARG A 165 8.19 -25.61 -28.63
C ARG A 165 8.08 -24.47 -29.64
N ARG A 166 9.15 -23.69 -29.83
CA ARG A 166 9.20 -22.59 -30.81
C ARG A 166 9.04 -23.10 -32.23
N LYS A 167 9.76 -24.16 -32.61
CA LYS A 167 9.64 -24.80 -33.94
C LYS A 167 8.25 -25.38 -34.18
N LEU A 168 7.64 -25.99 -33.16
CA LEU A 168 6.26 -26.48 -33.27
C LEU A 168 5.30 -25.33 -33.52
N LYS A 169 5.42 -24.23 -32.77
CA LYS A 169 4.59 -23.03 -32.95
C LYS A 169 4.79 -22.37 -34.32
N GLU A 170 6.02 -22.29 -34.82
CA GLU A 170 6.32 -21.82 -36.18
C GLU A 170 5.65 -22.72 -37.23
N SER A 171 5.78 -24.04 -37.10
CA SER A 171 5.12 -24.99 -38.01
C SER A 171 3.59 -24.94 -37.96
N GLU A 172 3.00 -24.55 -36.81
CA GLU A 172 1.57 -24.36 -36.67
C GLU A 172 1.10 -23.06 -37.33
N LEU A 173 1.87 -21.97 -37.17
CA LEU A 173 1.61 -20.71 -37.88
C LEU A 173 1.75 -20.89 -39.38
N ASP A 174 2.80 -21.55 -39.88
CA ASP A 174 2.96 -21.86 -41.31
C ASP A 174 1.79 -22.69 -41.86
N LYS A 175 1.27 -23.64 -41.07
CA LYS A 175 0.07 -24.41 -41.44
C LYS A 175 -1.20 -23.56 -41.42
N GLN A 176 -1.32 -22.61 -40.49
CA GLN A 176 -2.43 -21.66 -40.44
C GLN A 176 -2.38 -20.70 -41.63
N ASP A 177 -1.20 -20.17 -41.96
CA ASP A 177 -0.97 -19.30 -43.11
C ASP A 177 -1.19 -20.05 -44.43
N ALA A 178 -0.74 -21.31 -44.53
CA ALA A 178 -1.02 -22.16 -45.68
C ALA A 178 -2.53 -22.47 -45.81
N LYS A 179 -3.24 -22.73 -44.72
CA LYS A 179 -4.70 -22.89 -44.74
C LYS A 179 -5.42 -21.59 -45.10
N ALA A 180 -4.95 -20.44 -44.60
CA ALA A 180 -5.49 -19.12 -44.93
C ALA A 180 -5.24 -18.75 -46.40
N ALA A 181 -4.07 -19.07 -46.94
CA ALA A 181 -3.76 -18.89 -48.37
C ALA A 181 -4.60 -19.81 -49.27
N VAL A 182 -4.84 -21.06 -48.85
CA VAL A 182 -5.75 -21.97 -49.58
C VAL A 182 -7.19 -21.46 -49.52
N MET A 183 -7.69 -21.01 -48.37
CA MET A 183 -9.00 -20.33 -48.25
C MET A 183 -9.10 -19.09 -49.14
N ALA A 184 -8.08 -18.21 -49.13
CA ALA A 184 -8.04 -17.02 -49.96
C ALA A 184 -8.05 -17.34 -51.47
N SER A 185 -7.28 -18.35 -51.89
CA SER A 185 -7.28 -18.82 -53.29
C SER A 185 -8.62 -19.43 -53.72
N LYS A 186 -9.29 -20.14 -52.81
CA LYS A 186 -10.62 -20.73 -53.06
C LYS A 186 -11.70 -19.64 -53.18
N MET A 187 -11.58 -18.56 -52.43
CA MET A 187 -12.45 -17.36 -52.54
C MET A 187 -12.23 -16.58 -53.85
N GLU A 188 -11.02 -16.55 -54.41
CA GLU A 188 -10.74 -15.92 -55.71
C GLU A 188 -11.28 -16.76 -56.90
N SER A 189 -11.32 -18.09 -56.76
CA SER A 189 -11.87 -18.98 -57.80
C SER A 189 -13.40 -19.10 -57.85
N ASN A 190 -14.12 -18.54 -56.85
CA ASN A 190 -15.57 -18.69 -56.71
C ASN A 190 -16.34 -17.36 -56.76
N ALA A 191 -15.84 -16.39 -57.54
CA ALA A 191 -16.48 -15.09 -57.78
C ALA A 191 -17.69 -15.17 -58.75
N ASN A 192 -18.45 -16.28 -58.78
CA ASN A 192 -19.61 -16.42 -59.64
C ASN A 192 -20.73 -17.37 -59.14
N GLU A 193 -20.91 -17.52 -57.82
CA GLU A 193 -22.16 -18.06 -57.26
C GLU A 193 -22.44 -17.45 -55.87
N PHE A 194 -23.35 -16.49 -55.84
CA PHE A 194 -23.86 -15.84 -54.63
C PHE A 194 -24.90 -16.76 -54.01
N GLY A 195 -24.51 -17.59 -53.03
CA GLY A 195 -25.41 -18.56 -52.42
C GLY A 195 -24.87 -19.19 -51.13
N ASP A 196 -25.42 -18.70 -50.03
CA ASP A 196 -25.54 -19.30 -48.69
C ASP A 196 -24.33 -19.31 -47.75
N SER A 197 -24.58 -18.66 -46.61
CA SER A 197 -23.70 -18.39 -45.49
C SER A 197 -24.00 -19.41 -44.40
N ASP A 198 -23.13 -20.39 -44.22
CA ASP A 198 -23.16 -21.30 -43.06
C ASP A 198 -21.74 -21.78 -42.74
N ASP A 199 -20.90 -20.90 -42.19
CA ASP A 199 -19.67 -21.28 -41.49
C ASP A 199 -19.19 -20.15 -40.54
N ASP A 200 -20.09 -19.67 -39.68
CA ASP A 200 -19.85 -18.60 -38.70
C ASP A 200 -19.91 -19.13 -37.24
N ASP A 201 -19.57 -20.40 -37.01
CA ASP A 201 -19.58 -21.02 -35.66
C ASP A 201 -18.17 -21.39 -35.12
N ASP A 202 -17.09 -21.31 -35.92
CA ASP A 202 -15.74 -21.77 -35.50
C ASP A 202 -14.81 -20.64 -34.97
N ASP A 203 -15.15 -19.36 -35.15
CA ASP A 203 -14.32 -18.25 -34.68
C ASP A 203 -14.69 -17.75 -33.27
N GLU A 204 -15.87 -18.11 -32.75
CA GLU A 204 -16.30 -17.73 -31.39
C GLU A 204 -15.80 -18.72 -30.32
N GLU A 205 -15.58 -20.01 -30.65
CA GLU A 205 -14.89 -20.97 -29.77
C GLU A 205 -13.39 -20.67 -29.60
N LYS A 206 -12.77 -20.05 -30.61
CA LYS A 206 -11.35 -19.68 -30.61
C LYS A 206 -11.00 -18.55 -29.63
N TYR A 207 -11.97 -17.73 -29.27
CA TYR A 207 -11.80 -16.68 -28.25
C TYR A 207 -11.94 -17.23 -26.83
N ALA A 208 -12.70 -18.30 -26.62
CA ALA A 208 -12.86 -18.93 -25.30
C ALA A 208 -11.60 -19.71 -24.88
N ASP A 209 -10.91 -20.35 -25.82
CA ASP A 209 -9.71 -21.16 -25.53
C ASP A 209 -8.43 -20.34 -25.31
N LYS A 210 -8.44 -19.04 -25.65
CA LYS A 210 -7.36 -18.09 -25.31
C LYS A 210 -7.47 -17.49 -23.90
N PHE A 211 -8.51 -17.85 -23.14
CA PHE A 211 -8.68 -17.47 -21.73
C PHE A 211 -8.04 -18.45 -20.74
N ASP A 212 -7.05 -19.25 -21.16
CA ASP A 212 -6.16 -19.92 -20.20
C ASP A 212 -5.23 -18.89 -19.54
N MET A 213 -5.84 -18.03 -18.73
CA MET A 213 -5.15 -17.08 -17.87
C MET A 213 -4.34 -17.92 -16.87
N PRO A 214 -3.01 -17.76 -16.81
CA PRO A 214 -2.16 -18.64 -16.02
C PRO A 214 -2.59 -18.62 -14.55
N GLY A 215 -3.13 -19.75 -14.09
CA GLY A 215 -3.52 -19.95 -12.69
C GLY A 215 -4.98 -20.35 -12.45
N GLN A 216 -5.83 -20.42 -13.48
CA GLN A 216 -7.23 -20.81 -13.33
C GLN A 216 -7.43 -22.28 -13.72
N LYS A 217 -7.38 -23.18 -12.74
CA LYS A 217 -7.57 -24.63 -13.00
C LYS A 217 -9.04 -24.90 -13.31
N VAL A 218 -9.32 -25.38 -14.52
CA VAL A 218 -10.65 -25.92 -14.87
C VAL A 218 -10.79 -27.28 -14.20
N ASN A 219 -11.74 -27.43 -13.30
CA ASN A 219 -11.98 -28.71 -12.64
C ASN A 219 -12.80 -29.59 -13.59
N ALA A 220 -12.16 -30.58 -14.21
CA ALA A 220 -12.75 -31.41 -15.27
C ALA A 220 -14.04 -32.13 -14.84
N LYS A 221 -14.22 -32.41 -13.54
CA LYS A 221 -15.43 -33.05 -13.00
C LYS A 221 -16.63 -32.12 -12.86
N THR A 222 -16.42 -30.83 -12.60
CA THR A 222 -17.50 -29.89 -12.31
C THR A 222 -17.70 -28.85 -13.42
N ARG A 223 -16.85 -28.86 -14.47
CA ARG A 223 -16.82 -27.86 -15.55
C ARG A 223 -16.83 -26.41 -15.01
N THR A 224 -16.35 -26.23 -13.78
CA THR A 224 -16.23 -24.92 -13.12
C THR A 224 -14.77 -24.54 -13.04
N THR A 225 -14.49 -23.27 -13.30
CA THR A 225 -13.15 -22.71 -13.20
C THR A 225 -12.91 -22.25 -11.76
N ILE A 226 -11.90 -22.81 -11.10
CA ILE A 226 -11.53 -22.38 -9.75
C ILE A 226 -10.70 -21.10 -9.93
N ARG A 227 -11.34 -19.94 -9.79
CA ARG A 227 -10.64 -18.65 -9.71
C ARG A 227 -10.05 -18.49 -8.32
N ASN A 228 -8.83 -17.96 -8.25
CA ASN A 228 -8.29 -17.47 -6.99
C ASN A 228 -9.15 -16.28 -6.54
N LEU A 229 -9.71 -16.34 -5.32
CA LEU A 229 -10.55 -15.25 -4.77
C LEU A 229 -9.74 -14.00 -4.45
N ARG A 230 -8.41 -14.13 -4.32
CA ARG A 230 -7.53 -13.00 -4.06
C ARG A 230 -7.36 -12.19 -5.35
N ILE A 231 -7.78 -10.94 -5.29
CA ILE A 231 -7.50 -9.91 -6.29
C ILE A 231 -5.98 -9.71 -6.34
N ARG A 232 -5.39 -9.82 -7.54
CA ARG A 232 -3.92 -9.80 -7.72
C ARG A 232 -3.39 -8.37 -7.76
N GLU A 233 -4.23 -7.44 -8.18
CA GLU A 233 -4.01 -6.01 -8.26
C GLU A 233 -3.84 -5.39 -6.85
N ASP A 234 -4.53 -5.95 -5.86
CA ASP A 234 -4.46 -5.49 -4.47
C ASP A 234 -3.25 -6.08 -3.74
N ARG A 235 -2.23 -5.23 -3.54
CA ARG A 235 -1.07 -5.56 -2.72
C ARG A 235 -1.48 -5.70 -1.25
N ALA A 236 -1.04 -6.79 -0.61
CA ALA A 236 -1.25 -6.96 0.82
C ALA A 236 -0.48 -5.91 1.63
N LYS A 237 -1.04 -5.47 2.77
CA LYS A 237 -0.49 -4.36 3.56
C LYS A 237 0.99 -4.55 3.95
N TYR A 238 1.33 -5.73 4.50
CA TYR A 238 2.71 -6.07 4.92
C TYR A 238 3.69 -6.22 3.75
N LEU A 239 3.20 -6.28 2.51
CA LEU A 239 4.08 -6.31 1.35
C LEU A 239 4.47 -4.92 0.90
N TYR A 240 3.84 -3.82 1.36
CA TYR A 240 4.18 -2.44 0.93
C TYR A 240 5.65 -2.09 1.15
N ASN A 241 6.19 -2.48 2.30
CA ASN A 241 7.60 -2.40 2.63
C ASN A 241 8.07 -3.74 3.19
N LEU A 242 9.16 -4.30 2.64
CA LEU A 242 9.73 -5.59 3.05
C LEU A 242 10.77 -5.44 4.18
N ASP A 243 11.13 -4.21 4.53
CA ASP A 243 12.03 -3.95 5.64
C ASP A 243 11.34 -4.38 6.95
N PRO A 244 12.02 -5.19 7.79
CA PRO A 244 11.42 -5.73 9.02
C PRO A 244 11.10 -4.63 10.05
N ASN A 245 11.76 -3.47 9.94
CA ASN A 245 11.60 -2.34 10.85
C ASN A 245 10.66 -1.24 10.30
N SER A 246 9.86 -1.56 9.29
CA SER A 246 8.94 -0.60 8.65
C SER A 246 7.73 -0.28 9.53
N ALA A 247 6.54 -0.74 9.15
CA ALA A 247 5.30 -0.58 9.93
C ALA A 247 4.81 -1.95 10.41
N HIS A 248 4.44 -2.02 11.69
CA HIS A 248 3.92 -3.26 12.25
C HIS A 248 2.55 -3.59 11.64
N TYR A 249 2.47 -4.78 11.03
CA TYR A 249 1.24 -5.40 10.58
C TYR A 249 0.81 -6.46 11.60
N ASP A 250 -0.37 -6.32 12.17
CA ASP A 250 -0.97 -7.36 13.01
C ASP A 250 -1.73 -8.36 12.11
N PRO A 251 -1.22 -9.60 11.93
CA PRO A 251 -1.87 -10.60 11.09
C PRO A 251 -3.21 -11.11 11.66
N LYS A 252 -3.45 -10.92 12.96
CA LYS A 252 -4.70 -11.36 13.61
C LYS A 252 -5.86 -10.47 13.18
N THR A 253 -5.72 -9.17 13.36
CA THR A 253 -6.74 -8.17 12.98
C THR A 253 -6.60 -7.70 11.54
N ARG A 254 -5.51 -8.08 10.85
CA ARG A 254 -5.17 -7.64 9.48
C ARG A 254 -5.06 -6.12 9.38
N SER A 255 -4.61 -5.47 10.43
CA SER A 255 -4.48 -4.02 10.52
C SER A 255 -3.01 -3.58 10.48
N MET A 256 -2.76 -2.45 9.80
CA MET A 256 -1.45 -1.79 9.78
C MET A 256 -1.66 -0.36 10.21
N ARG A 257 -1.10 0.01 11.36
CA ARG A 257 -1.43 1.28 12.02
C ARG A 257 -0.68 2.44 11.40
N GLU A 258 0.64 2.30 11.30
CA GLU A 258 1.53 3.32 10.74
C GLU A 258 1.64 3.22 9.22
N ASN A 259 2.11 4.29 8.59
CA ASN A 259 2.45 4.30 7.18
C ASN A 259 3.72 3.45 6.95
N PRO A 260 3.69 2.44 6.05
CA PRO A 260 4.88 1.64 5.72
C PRO A 260 5.98 2.44 4.98
N LEU A 261 5.63 3.56 4.35
CA LEU A 261 6.53 4.44 3.60
C LEU A 261 6.56 5.83 4.26
N LYS A 262 7.37 5.97 5.32
CA LYS A 262 7.40 7.20 6.14
C LYS A 262 7.97 8.42 5.42
N ASP A 263 8.84 8.21 4.43
CA ASP A 263 9.58 9.29 3.75
C ASP A 263 8.79 9.94 2.60
N GLN A 264 7.66 9.35 2.20
CA GLN A 264 6.84 9.86 1.10
C GLN A 264 5.59 10.56 1.61
N ASP A 265 5.13 11.55 0.85
CA ASP A 265 3.94 12.31 1.21
C ASP A 265 2.68 11.40 1.19
N PRO A 266 1.84 11.43 2.25
CA PRO A 266 0.66 10.58 2.38
C PRO A 266 -0.37 10.68 1.24
N LYS A 267 -0.34 11.77 0.45
CA LYS A 267 -1.32 12.04 -0.61
C LYS A 267 -1.01 11.31 -1.91
N ASP A 268 0.26 11.03 -2.16
CA ASP A 268 0.72 10.37 -3.39
C ASP A 268 0.74 8.84 -3.23
N LEU A 269 0.61 8.37 -1.99
CA LEU A 269 0.59 6.96 -1.64
C LEU A 269 -0.79 6.35 -1.83
N LEU A 270 -0.82 5.13 -2.38
CA LEU A 270 -2.03 4.31 -2.44
C LEU A 270 -2.54 3.94 -1.03
N TYR A 271 -1.62 3.80 -0.08
CA TYR A 271 -1.92 3.43 1.30
C TYR A 271 -0.97 4.13 2.28
N ALA A 272 -1.51 5.02 3.11
CA ALA A 272 -0.77 5.81 4.09
C ALA A 272 -0.97 5.34 5.55
N GLY A 273 -1.38 4.08 5.75
CA GLY A 273 -1.65 3.49 7.07
C GLY A 273 -3.10 3.66 7.53
N ASP A 274 -3.58 2.72 8.36
CA ASP A 274 -4.97 2.74 8.84
C ASP A 274 -5.25 3.96 9.73
N ASN A 275 -4.26 4.48 10.46
CA ASN A 275 -4.45 5.68 11.30
C ASN A 275 -4.80 6.92 10.47
N PHE A 276 -4.21 7.06 9.28
CA PHE A 276 -4.52 8.17 8.39
C PHE A 276 -5.98 8.12 7.93
N SER A 277 -6.44 6.94 7.47
CA SER A 277 -7.83 6.75 7.06
C SER A 277 -8.83 6.88 8.22
N ARG A 278 -8.46 6.44 9.43
CA ARG A 278 -9.34 6.48 10.63
C ARG A 278 -9.74 7.89 11.06
N TYR A 279 -8.91 8.90 10.81
CA TYR A 279 -9.24 10.29 11.15
C TYR A 279 -9.71 11.10 9.94
N SER A 280 -9.73 10.50 8.75
CA SER A 280 -10.22 11.15 7.53
C SER A 280 -11.76 11.14 7.44
N GLY A 281 -12.34 12.20 6.89
CA GLY A 281 -13.79 12.33 6.64
C GLY A 281 -14.61 12.80 7.84
N ASN A 282 -15.85 12.32 7.92
CA ASN A 282 -16.90 12.82 8.83
C ASN A 282 -16.66 12.54 10.32
N ILE A 283 -15.65 11.74 10.67
CA ILE A 283 -15.33 11.39 12.06
C ILE A 283 -14.93 12.64 12.84
N THR A 284 -14.23 13.58 12.20
CA THR A 284 -13.86 14.86 12.81
C THR A 284 -15.08 15.74 13.09
N ASP A 285 -16.03 15.82 12.16
CA ASP A 285 -17.29 16.54 12.35
C ASP A 285 -18.17 15.92 13.43
N MET A 286 -18.24 14.58 13.49
CA MET A 286 -18.94 13.87 14.55
C MET A 286 -18.29 14.10 15.92
N ALA A 287 -16.95 14.10 15.99
CA ALA A 287 -16.22 14.42 17.22
C ALA A 287 -16.47 15.87 17.66
N ASN A 288 -16.49 16.82 16.72
CA ASN A 288 -16.83 18.22 17.00
C ASN A 288 -18.26 18.36 17.52
N LEU A 289 -19.22 17.62 16.93
CA LEU A 289 -20.60 17.57 17.40
C LEU A 289 -20.71 16.95 18.81
N GLN A 290 -19.92 15.91 19.10
CA GLN A 290 -19.86 15.29 20.42
C GLN A 290 -19.28 16.25 21.47
N LEU A 291 -18.21 16.98 21.14
CA LEU A 291 -17.67 18.04 21.99
C LEU A 291 -18.70 19.14 22.25
N PHE A 292 -19.45 19.55 21.22
CA PHE A 292 -20.55 20.51 21.36
C PHE A 292 -21.64 19.98 22.30
N ALA A 293 -22.05 18.71 22.17
CA ALA A 293 -23.05 18.10 23.04
C ALA A 293 -22.57 18.05 24.51
N TRP A 294 -21.31 17.71 24.77
CA TRP A 294 -20.75 17.74 26.13
C TRP A 294 -20.72 19.16 26.72
N GLN A 295 -20.30 20.16 25.94
CA GLN A 295 -20.33 21.57 26.38
C GLN A 295 -21.76 22.07 26.62
N ALA A 296 -22.72 21.61 25.81
CA ALA A 296 -24.13 21.93 25.96
C ALA A 296 -24.70 21.30 27.23
N ALA A 297 -24.31 20.05 27.54
CA ALA A 297 -24.69 19.35 28.76
C ALA A 297 -24.10 20.02 30.02
N GLU A 298 -22.84 20.44 29.99
CA GLU A 298 -22.21 21.22 31.08
C GLU A 298 -22.93 22.56 31.34
N LYS A 299 -23.46 23.17 30.29
CA LYS A 299 -24.27 24.40 30.36
C LYS A 299 -25.72 24.15 30.80
N GLY A 300 -26.12 22.90 31.00
CA GLY A 300 -27.46 22.51 31.47
C GLY A 300 -28.51 22.35 30.36
N SER A 301 -28.11 22.35 29.08
CA SER A 301 -29.02 22.00 27.98
C SER A 301 -28.96 20.49 27.70
N ASP A 302 -30.12 19.83 27.68
CA ASP A 302 -30.22 18.39 27.46
C ASP A 302 -30.10 18.05 25.97
N VAL A 303 -28.85 18.02 25.48
CA VAL A 303 -28.50 17.67 24.10
C VAL A 303 -27.56 16.48 24.12
N HIS A 304 -28.01 15.35 23.59
CA HIS A 304 -27.23 14.13 23.54
C HIS A 304 -27.10 13.62 22.11
N LEU A 305 -25.86 13.34 21.67
CA LEU A 305 -25.57 12.91 20.30
C LEU A 305 -26.32 11.63 19.92
N GLN A 306 -26.32 10.61 20.79
CA GLN A 306 -26.94 9.32 20.49
C GLN A 306 -28.46 9.29 20.73
N ALA A 307 -28.98 10.11 21.65
CA ALA A 307 -30.41 10.09 21.99
C ALA A 307 -31.20 10.93 21.00
N ASN A 308 -30.74 12.17 20.73
CA ASN A 308 -31.39 13.13 19.85
C ASN A 308 -30.39 13.67 18.80
N PRO A 309 -29.91 12.81 17.86
CA PRO A 309 -28.85 13.17 16.91
C PRO A 309 -29.21 14.34 16.00
N THR A 310 -30.44 14.37 15.48
CA THR A 310 -30.90 15.42 14.56
C THR A 310 -31.07 16.76 15.26
N GLN A 311 -31.57 16.75 16.50
CA GLN A 311 -31.64 17.95 17.34
C GLN A 311 -30.24 18.50 17.62
N ALA A 312 -29.30 17.63 18.01
CA ALA A 312 -27.92 18.02 18.26
C ALA A 312 -27.26 18.62 17.01
N GLU A 313 -27.45 18.00 15.84
CA GLU A 313 -26.92 18.50 14.57
C GLU A 313 -27.50 19.87 14.20
N MET A 314 -28.82 20.06 14.32
CA MET A 314 -29.49 21.32 14.04
C MET A 314 -29.02 22.44 14.98
N LEU A 315 -28.85 22.13 16.27
CA LEU A 315 -28.29 23.07 17.24
C LEU A 315 -26.83 23.40 16.95
N HIS A 316 -26.04 22.42 16.51
CA HIS A 316 -24.65 22.62 16.13
C HIS A 316 -24.51 23.47 14.86
N LYS A 317 -25.39 23.30 13.86
CA LYS A 317 -25.47 24.19 12.69
C LYS A 317 -25.78 25.63 13.10
N LYS A 318 -26.81 25.83 13.92
CA LYS A 318 -27.13 27.14 14.50
C LYS A 318 -25.98 27.72 15.32
N PHE A 319 -25.24 26.87 16.04
CA PHE A 319 -24.04 27.29 16.79
C PHE A 319 -22.92 27.74 15.85
N LYS A 320 -22.66 27.03 14.74
CA LYS A 320 -21.67 27.44 13.73
C LYS A 320 -22.04 28.78 13.10
N GLU A 321 -23.30 28.99 12.74
CA GLU A 321 -23.81 30.26 12.20
C GLU A 321 -23.63 31.41 13.22
N LYS A 322 -24.06 31.20 14.47
CA LYS A 322 -23.89 32.19 15.54
C LYS A 322 -22.41 32.45 15.84
N LYS A 323 -21.55 31.43 15.77
CA LYS A 323 -20.11 31.57 15.96
C LYS A 323 -19.48 32.41 14.85
N ALA A 324 -19.91 32.23 13.59
CA ALA A 324 -19.46 33.06 12.48
C ALA A 324 -19.88 34.53 12.66
N GLN A 325 -21.17 34.76 12.97
CA GLN A 325 -21.67 36.11 13.28
C GLN A 325 -20.91 36.75 14.45
N GLN A 326 -20.62 35.99 15.51
CA GLN A 326 -19.83 36.48 16.65
C GLN A 326 -18.38 36.77 16.26
N GLN A 327 -17.79 36.01 15.33
CA GLN A 327 -16.44 36.31 14.82
C GLN A 327 -16.44 37.62 14.04
N ASP A 328 -17.47 37.87 13.23
CA ASP A 328 -17.57 39.10 12.46
C ASP A 328 -17.81 40.32 13.36
N THR A 329 -18.74 40.23 14.33
CA THR A 329 -18.91 41.31 15.32
C THR A 329 -17.66 41.52 16.17
N ASN A 330 -16.92 40.46 16.51
CA ASN A 330 -15.63 40.60 17.19
C ASN A 330 -14.61 41.31 16.30
N LYS A 331 -14.50 40.96 15.00
CA LYS A 331 -13.62 41.66 14.05
C LYS A 331 -13.98 43.14 13.97
N ASP A 332 -15.26 43.48 13.79
CA ASP A 332 -15.74 44.87 13.73
C ASP A 332 -15.43 45.62 15.02
N SER A 333 -15.64 44.98 16.18
CA SER A 333 -15.33 45.58 17.49
C SER A 333 -13.82 45.83 17.68
N ILE A 334 -12.97 44.96 17.14
CA ILE A 334 -11.51 45.11 17.16
C ILE A 334 -11.12 46.25 16.21
N LEU A 335 -11.70 46.28 15.01
CA LEU A 335 -11.48 47.32 14.02
C LEU A 335 -11.84 48.72 14.58
N ALA A 336 -12.99 48.84 15.25
CA ALA A 336 -13.44 50.08 15.86
C ALA A 336 -12.56 50.54 17.03
N LYS A 337 -11.95 49.61 17.78
CA LYS A 337 -11.10 49.93 18.94
C LYS A 337 -9.67 50.29 18.55
N TYR A 338 -9.11 49.59 17.56
CA TYR A 338 -7.69 49.68 17.20
C TYR A 338 -7.46 50.43 15.89
N GLY A 339 -8.50 50.74 15.11
CA GLY A 339 -8.38 51.33 13.78
C GLY A 339 -7.78 50.36 12.76
N GLY A 340 -7.72 50.77 11.49
CA GLY A 340 -7.12 49.97 10.41
C GLY A 340 -8.04 49.56 9.26
N GLU A 341 -9.25 50.13 9.19
CA GLU A 341 -10.17 49.95 8.05
C GLU A 341 -9.54 50.38 6.72
N GLU A 342 -8.71 51.43 6.75
CA GLU A 342 -7.94 51.95 5.60
C GLU A 342 -6.93 50.94 5.03
N HIS A 343 -6.55 49.90 5.78
CA HIS A 343 -5.63 48.84 5.32
C HIS A 343 -6.35 47.60 4.78
N LEU A 344 -7.68 47.52 4.92
CA LEU A 344 -8.49 46.43 4.35
C LEU A 344 -8.84 46.67 2.89
N ASP A 345 -9.06 47.93 2.51
CA ASP A 345 -9.19 48.34 1.12
C ASP A 345 -7.82 48.39 0.45
N ALA A 346 -7.30 47.20 0.13
CA ALA A 346 -6.09 47.08 -0.67
C ALA A 346 -6.34 47.78 -2.03
N PRO A 347 -5.58 48.83 -2.38
CA PRO A 347 -5.71 49.46 -3.69
C PRO A 347 -5.45 48.42 -4.80
N ALA A 348 -5.95 48.67 -6.00
CA ALA A 348 -5.82 47.74 -7.13
C ALA A 348 -4.38 47.22 -7.25
N ARG A 349 -4.20 45.94 -7.60
CA ARG A 349 -2.89 45.27 -7.61
C ARG A 349 -1.82 46.03 -8.41
N GLU A 350 -2.25 46.74 -9.44
CA GLU A 350 -1.41 47.63 -10.27
C GLU A 350 -0.80 48.80 -9.48
N LEU A 351 -1.60 49.42 -8.60
CA LEU A 351 -1.16 50.50 -7.70
C LEU A 351 -0.25 49.97 -6.59
N LEU A 352 -0.50 48.76 -6.09
CA LEU A 352 0.32 48.12 -5.05
C LEU A 352 1.74 47.76 -5.52
N LEU A 353 1.87 47.31 -6.77
CA LEU A 353 3.18 46.96 -7.34
C LEU A 353 3.87 48.17 -8.01
N ALA A 354 3.21 49.33 -8.08
CA ALA A 354 3.66 50.49 -8.86
C ALA A 354 4.05 50.12 -10.30
N GLN A 355 3.42 49.08 -10.85
CA GLN A 355 3.67 48.58 -12.20
C GLN A 355 2.53 49.05 -13.09
N THR A 356 2.87 49.86 -14.10
CA THR A 356 1.91 50.35 -15.11
C THR A 356 1.68 49.35 -16.24
N GLU A 357 2.36 48.21 -16.21
CA GLU A 357 2.36 47.22 -17.29
C GLU A 357 1.78 45.89 -16.79
N ASN A 358 0.61 45.52 -17.30
CA ASN A 358 0.09 44.17 -17.16
C ASN A 358 0.81 43.26 -18.17
N TYR A 359 1.57 42.29 -17.66
CA TYR A 359 2.22 41.30 -18.50
C TYR A 359 1.18 40.34 -19.11
N VAL A 360 1.06 40.36 -20.44
CA VAL A 360 0.11 39.56 -21.22
C VAL A 360 0.89 38.60 -22.12
N GLU A 361 0.71 37.29 -21.92
CA GLU A 361 1.30 36.28 -22.80
C GLU A 361 0.37 36.02 -23.98
N TYR A 362 0.84 36.20 -25.21
CA TYR A 362 0.09 35.86 -26.42
C TYR A 362 0.51 34.49 -26.95
N SER A 363 -0.46 33.68 -27.37
CA SER A 363 -0.20 32.50 -28.20
C SER A 363 0.37 32.92 -29.55
N ARG A 364 0.99 31.98 -30.27
CA ARG A 364 1.46 32.20 -31.65
C ARG A 364 0.35 32.63 -32.63
N SER A 365 -0.92 32.41 -32.26
CA SER A 365 -2.12 32.83 -32.99
C SER A 365 -2.71 34.17 -32.52
N GLY A 366 -2.04 34.88 -31.60
CA GLY A 366 -2.47 36.19 -31.07
C GLY A 366 -3.54 36.12 -29.98
N ARG A 367 -3.86 34.93 -29.45
CA ARG A 367 -4.81 34.76 -28.35
C ARG A 367 -4.10 34.91 -27.01
N VAL A 368 -4.63 35.73 -26.11
CA VAL A 368 -4.07 35.90 -24.76
C VAL A 368 -4.19 34.59 -23.96
N LEU A 369 -3.07 34.09 -23.43
CA LEU A 369 -2.94 32.88 -22.61
C LEU A 369 -2.91 33.20 -21.11
N LYS A 370 -2.24 34.29 -20.71
CA LYS A 370 -2.16 34.77 -19.32
C LYS A 370 -2.22 36.29 -19.28
N GLY A 371 -2.73 36.83 -18.17
CA GLY A 371 -2.78 38.28 -17.92
C GLY A 371 -4.10 38.96 -18.28
N GLN A 372 -5.09 38.24 -18.79
CA GLN A 372 -6.44 38.80 -18.96
C GLN A 372 -7.22 38.68 -17.65
N GLU A 373 -7.76 39.79 -17.15
CA GLU A 373 -8.72 39.73 -16.04
C GLU A 373 -9.91 38.85 -16.45
N PRO A 374 -10.38 37.95 -15.56
CA PRO A 374 -11.52 37.11 -15.87
C PRO A 374 -12.74 37.99 -16.16
N ALA A 375 -13.30 37.86 -17.36
CA ALA A 375 -14.51 38.57 -17.71
C ALA A 375 -15.62 38.22 -16.71
N LYS A 376 -16.30 39.24 -16.17
CA LYS A 376 -17.47 39.03 -15.30
C LYS A 376 -18.47 38.13 -16.02
N ALA A 377 -18.88 37.04 -15.38
CA ALA A 377 -19.80 36.09 -15.96
C ALA A 377 -21.15 36.78 -16.24
N LYS A 378 -21.51 36.93 -17.52
CA LYS A 378 -22.84 37.37 -17.95
C LYS A 378 -23.78 36.17 -17.97
N SER A 379 -25.04 36.35 -17.60
CA SER A 379 -26.01 35.25 -17.76
C SER A 379 -26.30 34.95 -19.24
N LYS A 380 -27.03 33.86 -19.50
CA LYS A 380 -27.46 33.45 -20.86
C LYS A 380 -28.39 34.49 -21.53
N TYR A 381 -29.02 35.35 -20.73
CA TYR A 381 -29.99 36.32 -21.21
C TYR A 381 -29.31 37.67 -21.50
N GLN A 382 -29.86 38.44 -22.45
CA GLN A 382 -29.37 39.78 -22.71
C GLN A 382 -29.71 40.68 -21.51
N GLU A 383 -28.73 40.91 -20.65
CA GLU A 383 -28.79 41.86 -19.55
C GLU A 383 -28.67 43.31 -20.08
N ASP A 384 -29.23 44.27 -19.35
CA ASP A 384 -29.12 45.71 -19.62
C ASP A 384 -29.61 46.19 -21.00
N VAL A 385 -30.61 45.49 -21.57
CA VAL A 385 -31.33 45.98 -22.75
C VAL A 385 -32.42 46.95 -22.32
N TYR A 386 -32.13 48.23 -22.45
CA TYR A 386 -33.09 49.30 -22.20
C TYR A 386 -33.86 49.66 -23.47
N ILE A 387 -35.18 49.50 -23.43
CA ILE A 387 -36.08 49.81 -24.54
C ILE A 387 -36.53 51.28 -24.41
N ASN A 388 -36.71 52.00 -25.51
CA ASN A 388 -37.36 53.33 -25.56
C ASN A 388 -36.93 54.36 -24.48
N ASN A 389 -35.61 54.48 -24.28
CA ASN A 389 -34.94 55.44 -23.39
C ASN A 389 -35.26 55.27 -21.89
N HIS A 390 -35.64 54.07 -21.46
CA HIS A 390 -35.69 53.72 -20.04
C HIS A 390 -34.27 53.53 -19.46
N THR A 391 -34.08 53.76 -18.17
CA THR A 391 -32.81 53.46 -17.46
C THR A 391 -32.90 52.17 -16.64
N SER A 392 -34.03 51.47 -16.74
CA SER A 392 -34.33 50.25 -16.00
C SER A 392 -35.02 49.25 -16.92
N VAL A 393 -34.78 47.96 -16.68
CA VAL A 393 -35.39 46.88 -17.48
C VAL A 393 -36.87 46.73 -17.11
N TRP A 394 -37.70 46.28 -18.05
CA TRP A 394 -39.10 45.94 -17.80
C TRP A 394 -39.22 44.86 -16.70
N GLY A 395 -40.06 45.09 -15.69
CA GLY A 395 -40.16 44.21 -14.52
C GLY A 395 -39.28 44.62 -13.35
N SER A 396 -38.57 45.74 -13.46
CA SER A 396 -37.82 46.35 -12.33
C SER A 396 -38.71 47.04 -11.29
N PHE A 397 -40.00 47.22 -11.58
CA PHE A 397 -41.00 47.77 -10.67
C PHE A 397 -42.26 46.90 -10.64
N TRP A 398 -42.86 46.77 -9.46
CA TRP A 398 -44.08 45.99 -9.23
C TRP A 398 -45.01 46.75 -8.29
N ALA A 399 -46.25 46.96 -8.71
CA ALA A 399 -47.31 47.52 -7.88
C ALA A 399 -48.68 47.03 -8.38
N ASP A 400 -49.60 46.75 -7.45
CA ASP A 400 -51.00 46.35 -7.71
C ASP A 400 -51.18 45.23 -8.75
N GLY A 401 -50.32 44.20 -8.70
CA GLY A 401 -50.42 43.05 -9.61
C GLY A 401 -49.83 43.26 -11.00
N ASN A 402 -49.24 44.44 -11.27
CA ASN A 402 -48.69 44.80 -12.57
C ASN A 402 -47.17 45.06 -12.49
N TRP A 403 -46.45 44.53 -13.49
CA TRP A 403 -45.03 44.81 -13.70
C TRP A 403 -44.84 46.09 -14.51
N GLY A 404 -43.81 46.87 -14.18
CA GLY A 404 -43.49 48.12 -14.84
C GLY A 404 -42.00 48.44 -14.84
N TYR A 405 -41.66 49.64 -15.30
CA TYR A 405 -40.31 50.20 -15.28
C TYR A 405 -40.06 50.99 -13.99
N LYS A 406 -38.92 50.78 -13.31
CA LYS A 406 -38.54 51.54 -12.10
C LYS A 406 -38.30 53.01 -12.37
N CYS A 407 -37.79 53.37 -13.55
CA CYS A 407 -37.41 54.73 -13.89
C CYS A 407 -38.59 55.71 -14.04
N CYS A 408 -39.78 55.24 -14.41
CA CYS A 408 -40.95 56.10 -14.62
C CYS A 408 -42.27 55.50 -14.10
N ARG A 409 -42.21 54.35 -13.41
CA ARG A 409 -43.34 53.57 -12.87
C ARG A 409 -44.45 53.20 -13.87
N SER A 410 -44.18 53.29 -15.18
CA SER A 410 -45.13 52.91 -16.22
C SER A 410 -45.35 51.40 -16.27
N PHE A 411 -46.62 50.99 -16.30
CA PHE A 411 -47.08 49.59 -16.47
C PHE A 411 -47.32 49.19 -17.93
N ILE A 412 -46.87 49.98 -18.91
CA ILE A 412 -47.05 49.64 -20.34
C ILE A 412 -45.71 49.24 -20.93
N LYS A 413 -45.61 47.98 -21.39
CA LYS A 413 -44.39 47.46 -22.01
C LYS A 413 -44.16 48.13 -23.35
N GLY A 414 -43.05 48.87 -23.47
CA GLY A 414 -42.68 49.58 -24.68
C GLY A 414 -43.15 51.04 -24.76
N SER A 415 -43.68 51.61 -23.68
CA SER A 415 -43.86 53.06 -23.57
C SER A 415 -42.51 53.79 -23.63
N TYR A 416 -42.51 55.07 -24.04
CA TYR A 416 -41.34 55.94 -23.87
C TYR A 416 -41.19 56.33 -22.39
N CYS A 417 -39.94 56.45 -21.93
CA CYS A 417 -39.66 56.86 -20.56
C CYS A 417 -40.15 58.29 -20.31
N THR A 418 -41.05 58.44 -19.34
CA THR A 418 -41.54 59.75 -18.86
C THR A 418 -40.70 60.31 -17.71
N GLY A 419 -39.64 59.60 -17.30
CA GLY A 419 -38.73 60.00 -16.21
C GLY A 419 -39.46 60.26 -14.89
N THR A 420 -38.98 61.26 -14.15
CA THR A 420 -39.53 61.65 -12.83
C THR A 420 -40.97 62.15 -12.91
N ALA A 421 -41.36 62.77 -14.03
CA ALA A 421 -42.73 63.25 -14.23
C ALA A 421 -43.78 62.12 -14.21
N GLY A 422 -43.40 60.91 -14.65
CA GLY A 422 -44.28 59.73 -14.55
C GLY A 422 -44.53 59.29 -13.11
N ILE A 423 -43.53 59.44 -12.25
CA ILE A 423 -43.62 59.09 -10.82
C ILE A 423 -44.53 60.08 -10.10
N GLU A 424 -44.32 61.37 -10.32
CA GLU A 424 -45.11 62.45 -9.73
C GLU A 424 -46.59 62.37 -10.15
N ALA A 425 -46.86 62.07 -11.43
CA ALA A 425 -48.23 61.89 -11.92
C ALA A 425 -48.96 60.71 -11.27
N GLN A 426 -48.24 59.63 -10.97
CA GLN A 426 -48.78 58.45 -10.33
C GLN A 426 -48.98 58.62 -8.82
N GLU A 427 -48.10 59.37 -8.16
CA GLU A 427 -48.29 59.78 -6.76
C GLU A 427 -49.45 60.77 -6.62
N ALA A 428 -49.59 61.71 -7.56
CA ALA A 428 -50.73 62.62 -7.62
C ALA A 428 -52.06 61.86 -7.86
N SER A 429 -52.08 60.86 -8.74
CA SER A 429 -53.29 60.05 -8.97
C SER A 429 -53.64 59.16 -7.78
N ALA A 430 -52.65 58.57 -7.10
CA ALA A 430 -52.84 57.82 -5.87
C ALA A 430 -53.38 58.70 -4.73
N ASN A 431 -52.85 59.92 -4.58
CA ASN A 431 -53.34 60.89 -3.59
C ASN A 431 -54.77 61.35 -3.90
N LEU A 432 -55.13 61.55 -5.17
CA LEU A 432 -56.50 61.86 -5.58
C LEU A 432 -57.48 60.72 -5.28
N LEU A 433 -57.06 59.46 -5.46
CA LEU A 433 -57.87 58.28 -5.14
C LEU A 433 -58.04 58.11 -3.62
N SER A 434 -56.99 58.35 -2.83
CA SER A 434 -57.03 58.29 -1.36
C SER A 434 -57.87 59.42 -0.73
N SER A 435 -57.99 60.58 -1.39
CA SER A 435 -58.77 61.72 -0.90
C SER A 435 -60.29 61.58 -1.10
N LYS A 436 -60.74 60.54 -1.83
CA LYS A 436 -62.14 60.27 -2.15
C LYS A 436 -62.75 59.12 -1.31
N GLU A 437 -62.02 58.59 -0.34
CA GLU A 437 -62.50 57.62 0.65
C GLU A 437 -62.82 58.27 2.00
#